data_AF-A0A1B1S548-F1
#
_entry.id   AF-A0A1B1S548-F1
#
_cell.length_a   1.000
_cell.length_b   1.000
_cell.length_c   1.000
_cell.angle_alpha   90.00
_cell.angle_beta   90.00
_cell.angle_gamma   90.00
#
_symmetry.space_group_name_H-M   'P 1'
#
loop_
_entity.id
_entity.type
_entity.pdbx_description
1 polymer ?
#
loop_
_entity_poly.entity_id
_entity_poly.type
_entity_poly.pdbx_seq_one_letter_code
_entity_poly.pdbx_strand_id
1 'polypeptide(L)' 'MATISLRVDERDSKLIRDYAKLKKTSVSDLMRNAIIEKIEDEIDLEHFDRVLANVEKTYSLDEVKKELGL' A
#
# COMPACT_ATOMS: atom_id res chain seq x y z
N MET A 1 23.47 5.39 6.12
CA MET A 1 22.22 5.66 5.37
C MET A 1 22.47 5.34 3.91
N ALA A 2 21.53 4.68 3.23
CA ALA A 2 21.60 4.47 1.78
C ALA A 2 20.91 5.64 1.06
N THR A 3 21.45 6.04 -0.09
CA THR A 3 20.90 7.12 -0.92
C THR A 3 20.37 6.52 -2.22
N ILE A 4 19.17 6.93 -2.61
CA ILE A 4 18.56 6.58 -3.91
C ILE A 4 18.47 7.87 -4.72
N SER A 5 19.04 7.85 -5.92
CA SER A 5 18.96 8.96 -6.87
C SER A 5 17.94 8.62 -7.96
N LEU A 6 16.91 9.45 -8.09
CA LEU A 6 15.90 9.32 -9.15
C LEU A 6 16.13 10.40 -10.21
N ARG A 7 16.21 9.98 -11.48
CA ARG A 7 16.22 10.90 -12.63
C ARG A 7 14.79 11.12 -13.08
N VAL A 8 14.38 12.38 -13.14
CA VAL A 8 13.09 12.84 -13.65
C VAL A 8 13.30 14.07 -14.52
N ASP A 9 12.33 14.41 -15.35
CA ASP A 9 12.33 15.70 -16.04
C ASP A 9 11.95 16.86 -15.09
N GLU A 10 12.07 18.09 -15.59
CA GLU A 10 11.78 19.29 -14.80
C GLU A 10 10.31 19.40 -14.38
N ARG A 11 9.39 18.93 -15.24
CA ARG A 11 7.95 19.00 -14.99
C ARG A 11 7.57 18.07 -13.84
N ASP A 12 8.05 16.83 -13.89
CA ASP A 12 7.80 15.82 -12.86
C ASP A 12 8.49 16.19 -11.55
N SER A 13 9.74 16.68 -11.61
CA SER A 13 10.45 17.21 -10.43
C SER A 13 9.64 18.30 -9.73
N LYS A 14 9.07 19.25 -10.48
CA LYS A 14 8.24 20.32 -9.93
C LYS A 14 6.97 19.75 -9.30
N LEU A 15 6.27 18.85 -9.99
CA LEU A 15 5.04 18.24 -9.50
C LEU A 15 5.25 17.48 -8.19
N ILE A 16 6.30 16.66 -8.11
CA ILE A 16 6.65 15.90 -6.90
C ILE A 16 6.90 16.84 -5.72
N ARG A 17 7.67 17.92 -5.95
CA ARG A 17 7.99 18.90 -4.91
C ARG A 17 6.76 19.65 -4.42
N ASP A 18 5.90 20.08 -5.32
CA ASP A 18 4.68 20.81 -4.97
C ASP A 18 3.69 19.92 -4.23
N TYR A 19 3.58 18.64 -4.61
CA TYR A 19 2.79 17.65 -3.88
C TYR A 19 3.33 17.38 -2.47
N ALA A 20 4.65 17.21 -2.32
CA ALA A 20 5.28 17.04 -1.01
C ALA A 20 5.00 18.24 -0.08
N LYS A 21 5.11 19.48 -0.61
CA LYS A 21 4.75 20.70 0.13
C LYS A 21 3.29 20.71 0.55
N LEU A 22 2.37 20.37 -0.35
CA LEU A 22 0.93 20.30 -0.06
C LEU A 22 0.64 19.31 1.08
N LYS A 23 1.34 18.18 1.10
CA LYS A 23 1.24 17.14 2.13
C LYS A 23 2.08 17.44 3.38
N LYS A 24 2.78 18.58 3.43
CA LYS A 24 3.67 18.99 4.54
C LYS A 24 4.70 17.91 4.90
N THR A 25 5.24 17.25 3.89
CA THR A 25 6.25 16.18 4.04
C THR A 25 7.47 16.45 3.17
N SER A 26 8.55 15.71 3.37
CA SER A 26 9.73 15.79 2.49
C SER A 26 9.53 14.97 1.22
N VAL A 27 10.25 15.32 0.14
CA VAL A 27 10.24 14.51 -1.09
C VAL A 27 10.75 13.10 -0.81
N SER A 28 11.75 12.95 0.07
CA SER A 28 12.30 11.65 0.44
C SER A 28 11.29 10.77 1.18
N ASP A 29 10.52 11.34 2.09
CA ASP A 29 9.49 10.60 2.84
C ASP A 29 8.30 10.26 1.94
N LEU A 30 7.87 11.20 1.10
CA LEU A 30 6.86 10.96 0.08
C LEU A 30 7.24 9.78 -0.82
N MET A 31 8.45 9.81 -1.39
CA MET A 31 8.92 8.76 -2.29
C MET A 31 9.10 7.43 -1.56
N ARG A 32 9.65 7.44 -0.35
CA ARG A 32 9.79 6.24 0.48
C ARG A 32 8.43 5.59 0.70
N ASN A 33 7.46 6.36 1.20
CA ASN A 33 6.16 5.82 1.57
C ASN A 33 5.42 5.31 0.34
N ALA A 34 5.42 6.07 -0.77
CA ALA A 34 4.78 5.63 -2.00
C ALA A 34 5.36 4.31 -2.56
N ILE A 35 6.68 4.12 -2.45
CA ILE A 35 7.32 2.87 -2.89
C ILE A 35 6.98 1.71 -1.95
N ILE A 36 7.02 1.93 -0.64
CA ILE A 36 6.69 0.88 0.34
C ILE A 36 5.22 0.47 0.23
N GLU A 37 4.29 1.44 0.18
CA GLU A 37 2.86 1.18 -0.03
C GLU A 37 2.63 0.35 -1.30
N LYS A 38 3.31 0.69 -2.40
CA LYS A 38 3.19 -0.07 -3.65
C LYS A 38 3.70 -1.51 -3.55
N ILE A 39 4.77 -1.74 -2.79
CA ILE A 39 5.31 -3.09 -2.54
C ILE A 39 4.34 -3.89 -1.66
N GLU A 40 3.81 -3.26 -0.61
CA GLU A 40 2.84 -3.88 0.30
C GLU A 40 1.55 -4.24 -0.44
N ASP A 41 1.01 -3.36 -1.28
CA ASP A 41 -0.17 -3.64 -2.12
C ASP A 41 0.02 -4.89 -2.99
N GLU A 42 1.21 -5.06 -3.60
CA GLU A 42 1.51 -6.23 -4.44
C GLU A 42 1.63 -7.52 -3.61
N ILE A 43 2.25 -7.45 -2.44
CA ILE A 43 2.37 -8.58 -1.51
C ILE A 43 1.01 -8.97 -0.95
N ASP A 44 0.20 -7.99 -0.55
CA ASP A 44 -1.14 -8.21 0.01
C ASP A 44 -2.08 -8.84 -1.01
N LEU A 45 -2.00 -8.41 -2.28
CA LEU A 45 -2.75 -9.05 -3.37
C LEU A 45 -2.31 -10.50 -3.58
N GLU A 46 -1.00 -10.77 -3.64
CA GLU A 46 -0.50 -12.14 -3.80
C GLU A 46 -0.93 -13.04 -2.63
N HIS A 47 -0.85 -12.55 -1.40
CA HIS A 47 -1.29 -13.26 -0.21
C HIS A 47 -2.79 -13.51 -0.22
N PHE A 48 -3.59 -12.51 -0.59
CA PHE A 48 -5.04 -12.64 -0.69
C PHE A 48 -5.42 -13.72 -1.71
N ASP A 49 -4.85 -13.69 -2.91
CA ASP A 49 -5.12 -14.67 -3.97
C ASP A 49 -4.73 -16.08 -3.54
N ARG A 50 -3.57 -16.22 -2.88
CA ARG A 50 -3.10 -17.50 -2.34
C ARG A 50 -4.05 -18.06 -1.28
N VAL A 51 -4.49 -17.22 -0.34
CA VAL A 51 -5.45 -17.63 0.69
C VAL A 51 -6.75 -18.04 0.03
N LEU A 52 -7.31 -17.19 -0.85
CA LEU A 52 -8.58 -17.41 -1.53
C LEU A 52 -8.59 -18.71 -2.34
N ALA A 53 -7.49 -19.03 -3.03
CA ALA A 53 -7.34 -20.28 -3.78
C ALA A 53 -7.41 -21.54 -2.89
N ASN A 54 -7.13 -21.41 -1.59
CA ASN A 54 -7.13 -22.49 -0.62
C ASN A 54 -8.25 -22.34 0.43
N VAL A 55 -9.22 -21.43 0.22
CA VAL A 55 -10.38 -21.31 1.12
C VAL A 55 -11.31 -22.50 0.90
N GLU A 56 -11.36 -23.40 1.89
CA GLU A 56 -12.27 -24.55 1.86
C GLU A 56 -13.72 -24.15 2.21
N LYS A 57 -13.90 -23.13 3.05
CA LYS A 57 -15.22 -22.70 3.52
C LYS A 57 -15.22 -21.23 3.92
N THR A 58 -16.27 -20.52 3.50
CA THR A 58 -16.59 -19.16 3.95
C THR A 58 -17.83 -19.20 4.83
N TYR A 59 -17.90 -18.29 5.80
CA TYR A 59 -19.06 -18.12 6.66
C TYR A 59 -19.69 -16.75 6.41
N SER A 60 -21.02 -16.70 6.38
CA SER A 60 -21.79 -15.47 6.43
C SER A 60 -21.67 -14.81 7.80
N LEU A 61 -21.96 -13.51 7.86
CA LEU A 61 -21.94 -12.76 9.12
C LEU A 61 -22.85 -13.40 10.19
N ASP A 62 -24.01 -13.93 9.79
CA ASP A 62 -24.97 -14.55 10.72
C ASP A 62 -24.45 -15.88 11.27
N GLU A 63 -23.76 -16.69 10.44
CA GLU A 63 -23.11 -17.92 10.89
C GLU A 63 -22.01 -17.63 11.92
N VAL A 64 -21.17 -16.63 11.65
CA VAL A 64 -20.09 -16.22 12.56
C VAL A 64 -20.66 -15.68 13.88
N LYS A 65 -21.69 -14.83 13.83
CA LYS A 65 -22.35 -14.31 15.04
C LYS A 65 -22.93 -15.43 15.90
N LYS A 66 -23.60 -16.39 15.27
CA LYS A 66 -24.15 -17.56 15.95
C LYS A 66 -23.05 -18.41 16.60
N GLU A 67 -21.91 -18.61 15.94
CA GLU A 67 -20.78 -19.39 16.48
C GLU A 67 -20.08 -18.67 17.64
N LEU A 68 -20.00 -17.33 17.60
CA LEU A 68 -19.39 -16.51 18.64
C LEU A 68 -20.34 -16.12 19.78
N GLY A 69 -21.64 -16.46 19.69
CA GLY A 69 -22.64 -16.12 20.71
C GLY A 69 -23.01 -14.64 20.75
N LEU A 70 -22.94 -13.95 19.60
CA LEU A 70 -23.27 -12.53 19.41
C LEU A 70 -24.65 -12.32 18.79
#